data_AF-J3A2V5-F1
#
_entry.id   AF-J3A2V5-F1
#
_cell.length_a   1.000
_cell.length_b   1.000
_cell.length_c   1.000
_cell.angle_alpha   90.00
_cell.angle_beta   90.00
_cell.angle_gamma   90.00
#
_symmetry.space_group_name_H-M   'P 1'
#
loop_
_entity.id
_entity.type
_entity.pdbx_description
1 polymer ?
#
loop_
_entity_poly.entity_id
_entity_poly.type
_entity_poly.pdbx_seq_one_letter_code
_entity_poly.pdbx_strand_id
1 'polypeptide(L)'
;MSLVQRFLHDQSGAVAALTGVALIALVGIGGLAYDISRAYALRAELESAVDAAALAGASQLDGSSGAMGRAQSAAMGSLVGNREALADAFETNVAVVPADIAFLSARAPDVVATTDAGAQFIRINLTPRSLGLVFGMLTGATGFNATAHAVAGYGTAICKVPPLLICNPTEVGGNLTFDGDAYIGHSFLLTPPPGGNGAWGPGNFGFLSVGSGAADVKNAMGRNPPLTECFGTTAQTQPGNIASADDWFNTRFDIYKSSAGGNKNDIFFAPAMNTMIGGKTAAGNSACTPTVSTPDNSCANATAVAGGMSFPLDCDQTTANVVGTGVWNAAKYFATNHSGITPSTYIPQVPAGATGSGWAAYGPAPAAGGTSPTRYQVYKWELAMLSGAIATPAGAFSDGQTAVSGSHDYAAPQCNKLGSQSTPDRRTISVVVANCKADNVHGSSTVHIISYVDLFLTAPAVNNTIYGEVIGATTDVSSVGAETKLYSVRLYD
;
A
#
# COMPACT_ATOMS: atom_id res chain seq x y z
N MET A 1 75.93 -17.37 -63.67
CA MET A 1 74.99 -16.33 -63.19
C MET A 1 75.63 -15.64 -62.00
N SER A 2 75.81 -14.32 -62.07
CA SER A 2 76.39 -13.55 -60.96
C SER A 2 75.41 -13.49 -59.77
N LEU A 3 75.92 -13.33 -58.55
CA LEU A 3 75.12 -13.13 -57.33
C LEU A 3 74.06 -12.03 -57.49
N VAL A 4 74.36 -11.02 -58.30
CA VAL A 4 73.46 -9.89 -58.62
C VAL A 4 72.25 -10.33 -59.45
N GLN A 5 72.42 -11.25 -60.40
CA GLN A 5 71.29 -11.81 -61.17
C GLN A 5 70.40 -12.71 -60.30
N ARG A 6 70.97 -13.41 -59.31
CA ARG A 6 70.21 -14.20 -58.32
C ARG A 6 69.40 -13.29 -57.39
N PHE A 7 69.98 -12.21 -56.89
CA PHE A 7 69.29 -11.24 -56.02
C PHE A 7 68.14 -10.51 -56.74
N LEU A 8 68.33 -10.15 -58.02
CA LEU A 8 67.29 -9.50 -58.83
C LEU A 8 66.12 -10.44 -59.22
N HIS A 9 66.33 -11.76 -59.20
CA HIS A 9 65.28 -12.77 -59.42
C HIS A 9 64.75 -13.39 -58.12
N ASP A 10 65.25 -12.94 -56.96
CA ASP A 10 64.90 -13.50 -55.67
C ASP A 10 63.53 -12.99 -55.20
N GLN A 11 62.48 -13.78 -55.43
CA GLN A 11 61.11 -13.47 -55.00
C GLN A 11 60.84 -13.85 -53.54
N SER A 12 61.83 -14.41 -52.82
CA SER A 12 61.69 -14.88 -51.43
C SER A 12 61.35 -13.75 -50.43
N GLY A 13 61.63 -12.48 -50.79
CA GLY A 13 61.39 -11.30 -49.95
C GLY A 13 60.09 -10.54 -50.22
N ALA A 14 59.40 -10.81 -51.33
CA ALA A 14 58.16 -10.10 -51.70
C ALA A 14 57.04 -10.36 -50.67
N VAL A 15 56.98 -11.58 -50.14
CA VAL A 15 56.06 -11.96 -49.07
C VAL A 15 56.35 -11.16 -47.80
N ALA A 16 57.63 -10.97 -47.43
CA ALA A 16 58.00 -10.22 -46.22
C ALA A 16 57.58 -8.73 -46.31
N ALA A 17 57.71 -8.11 -47.48
CA ALA A 17 57.26 -6.72 -47.69
C ALA A 17 55.73 -6.59 -47.61
N LEU A 18 54.99 -7.50 -48.27
CA LEU A 18 53.53 -7.53 -48.21
C LEU A 18 53.02 -7.83 -46.80
N THR A 19 53.66 -8.76 -46.08
CA THR A 19 53.35 -9.08 -44.68
C THR A 19 53.62 -7.88 -43.77
N GLY A 20 54.72 -7.14 -43.96
CA GLY A 20 55.02 -5.94 -43.16
C GLY A 20 53.95 -4.86 -43.29
N VAL A 21 53.48 -4.58 -44.51
CA VAL A 21 52.40 -3.61 -44.75
C VAL A 21 51.07 -4.11 -44.20
N ALA A 22 50.74 -5.39 -44.39
CA ALA A 22 49.52 -6.00 -43.86
C ALA A 22 49.49 -6.00 -42.32
N LEU A 23 50.62 -6.25 -41.66
CA LEU A 23 50.73 -6.22 -40.20
C LEU A 23 50.44 -4.83 -39.64
N ILE A 24 50.93 -3.77 -40.27
CA ILE A 24 50.62 -2.39 -39.84
C ILE A 24 49.12 -2.13 -39.92
N ALA A 25 48.47 -2.53 -41.02
CA ALA A 25 47.03 -2.38 -41.18
C ALA A 25 46.24 -3.19 -40.14
N LEU A 26 46.65 -4.44 -39.88
CA LEU A 26 46.01 -5.31 -38.88
C LEU A 26 46.17 -4.78 -37.45
N VAL A 27 47.35 -4.27 -37.10
CA VAL A 27 47.60 -3.63 -35.79
C VAL A 27 46.77 -2.35 -35.65
N GLY A 28 46.66 -1.53 -36.71
CA GLY A 28 45.83 -0.33 -36.70
C GLY A 28 44.35 -0.64 -36.47
N ILE A 29 43.81 -1.66 -37.16
CA ILE A 29 42.42 -2.11 -36.98
C ILE A 29 42.22 -2.70 -35.58
N GLY A 30 43.15 -3.54 -35.10
CA GLY A 30 43.09 -4.11 -33.76
C GLY A 30 43.13 -3.05 -32.65
N GLY A 31 43.95 -2.02 -32.84
CA GLY A 31 44.02 -0.87 -31.95
C GLY A 31 42.74 -0.06 -31.89
N LEU A 32 42.12 0.23 -33.05
CA LEU A 32 40.82 0.90 -33.10
C LEU A 32 39.72 0.06 -32.43
N ALA A 33 39.71 -1.25 -32.66
CA ALA A 33 38.76 -2.15 -32.01
C ALA A 33 38.91 -2.15 -30.48
N TYR A 34 40.14 -2.09 -29.96
CA TYR A 34 40.41 -1.97 -28.53
C TYR A 34 39.87 -0.65 -27.95
N ASP A 35 40.15 0.47 -28.61
CA ASP A 35 39.65 1.79 -28.21
C ASP A 35 38.12 1.87 -28.20
N ILE A 36 37.46 1.32 -29.23
CA ILE A 36 36.00 1.23 -29.30
C ILE A 36 35.46 0.36 -28.16
N SER A 37 36.09 -0.78 -27.90
CA SER A 37 35.67 -1.69 -26.82
C SER A 37 35.71 -0.99 -25.46
N ARG A 38 36.77 -0.22 -25.18
CA ARG A 38 36.89 0.59 -23.96
C ARG A 38 35.84 1.69 -23.88
N ALA A 39 35.54 2.37 -24.99
CA ALA A 39 34.52 3.41 -25.05
C ALA A 39 33.12 2.86 -24.72
N TYR A 40 32.78 1.68 -25.27
CA TYR A 40 31.52 1.00 -24.94
C TYR A 40 31.49 0.50 -23.50
N ALA A 41 32.60 -0.04 -22.98
CA ALA A 41 32.69 -0.47 -21.59
C ALA A 41 32.46 0.71 -20.64
N LEU A 42 33.16 1.84 -20.84
CA LEU A 42 32.96 3.06 -20.05
C LEU A 42 31.50 3.53 -20.09
N ARG A 43 30.88 3.56 -21.27
CA ARG A 43 29.48 3.97 -21.39
C ARG A 43 28.56 3.06 -20.59
N ALA A 44 28.72 1.74 -20.70
CA ALA A 44 27.89 0.77 -19.99
C ALA A 44 28.07 0.87 -18.46
N GLU A 45 29.30 1.12 -17.98
CA GLU A 45 29.56 1.36 -16.56
C GLU A 45 28.89 2.65 -16.05
N LEU A 46 28.96 3.74 -16.82
CA LEU A 46 28.30 5.00 -16.47
C LEU A 46 26.78 4.85 -16.47
N GLU A 47 26.19 4.16 -17.47
CA GLU A 47 24.76 3.85 -17.54
C GLU A 47 24.31 3.03 -16.33
N SER A 48 25.05 1.95 -16.00
CA SER A 48 24.75 1.15 -14.81
C SER A 48 24.90 1.94 -13.50
N ALA A 49 25.83 2.89 -13.42
CA ALA A 49 26.01 3.74 -12.25
C ALA A 49 24.86 4.71 -12.06
N VAL A 50 24.41 5.40 -13.12
CA VAL A 50 23.26 6.31 -13.03
C VAL A 50 21.97 5.59 -12.74
N ASP A 51 21.76 4.41 -13.31
CA ASP A 51 20.57 3.61 -13.06
C ASP A 51 20.51 3.15 -11.60
N ALA A 52 21.62 2.65 -11.07
CA ALA A 52 21.73 2.25 -9.67
C ALA A 52 21.54 3.45 -8.72
N ALA A 53 22.14 4.60 -9.02
CA ALA A 53 21.99 5.81 -8.23
C ALA A 53 20.56 6.38 -8.31
N ALA A 54 19.92 6.34 -9.48
CA ALA A 54 18.57 6.83 -9.67
C ALA A 54 17.57 5.93 -8.93
N LEU A 55 17.70 4.60 -9.05
CA LEU A 55 16.87 3.65 -8.29
C LEU A 55 17.05 3.82 -6.77
N ALA A 56 18.30 3.96 -6.30
CA ALA A 56 18.58 4.19 -4.89
C ALA A 56 17.96 5.50 -4.39
N GLY A 57 18.12 6.59 -5.14
CA GLY A 57 17.53 7.89 -4.80
C GLY A 57 16.00 7.86 -4.83
N ALA A 58 15.40 7.28 -5.88
CA ALA A 58 13.95 7.18 -6.01
C ALA A 58 13.31 6.36 -4.88
N SER A 59 13.99 5.34 -4.36
CA SER A 59 13.47 4.56 -3.20
C SER A 59 13.19 5.41 -1.95
N GLN A 60 13.79 6.60 -1.85
CA GLN A 60 13.65 7.51 -0.72
C GLN A 60 12.62 8.64 -0.97
N LEU A 61 12.02 8.70 -2.16
CA LEU A 61 11.00 9.69 -2.53
C LEU A 61 9.60 9.29 -2.04
N ASP A 62 9.50 9.09 -0.72
CA ASP A 62 8.25 8.70 -0.04
C ASP A 62 7.29 9.88 0.23
N GLY A 63 7.68 11.10 -0.15
CA GLY A 63 6.90 12.33 0.01
C GLY A 63 6.93 12.92 1.43
N SER A 64 7.60 12.28 2.38
CA SER A 64 7.72 12.80 3.76
C SER A 64 8.77 13.92 3.85
N SER A 65 8.75 14.66 4.96
CA SER A 65 9.73 15.73 5.20
C SER A 65 11.18 15.20 5.11
N GLY A 66 12.02 15.91 4.35
CA GLY A 66 13.41 15.54 4.11
C GLY A 66 13.63 14.40 3.12
N ALA A 67 12.59 13.97 2.39
CA ALA A 67 12.70 12.91 1.37
C ALA A 67 13.76 13.24 0.30
N MET A 68 13.83 14.48 -0.21
CA MET A 68 14.83 14.87 -1.21
C MET A 68 16.26 14.77 -0.64
N GLY A 69 16.47 15.13 0.63
CA GLY A 69 17.77 15.01 1.29
C GLY A 69 18.21 13.56 1.49
N ARG A 70 17.28 12.67 1.87
CA ARG A 70 17.54 11.22 1.94
C ARG A 70 17.82 10.62 0.57
N ALA A 71 17.02 11.00 -0.44
CA ALA A 71 17.19 10.58 -1.82
C ALA A 71 18.54 10.99 -2.40
N GLN A 72 18.95 12.23 -2.16
CA GLN A 72 20.27 12.73 -2.55
C GLN A 72 21.39 11.91 -1.90
N SER A 73 21.29 11.68 -0.59
CA SER A 73 22.29 10.90 0.16
C SER A 73 22.36 9.45 -0.34
N ALA A 74 21.22 8.82 -0.64
CA ALA A 74 21.14 7.46 -1.16
C ALA A 74 21.69 7.37 -2.59
N ALA A 75 21.41 8.34 -3.46
CA ALA A 75 21.96 8.40 -4.81
C ALA A 75 23.48 8.57 -4.79
N MET A 76 24.00 9.45 -3.93
CA MET A 76 25.45 9.67 -3.77
C MET A 76 26.17 8.49 -3.12
N GLY A 77 25.48 7.74 -2.25
CA GLY A 77 26.00 6.53 -1.62
C GLY A 77 25.98 5.30 -2.54
N SER A 78 25.31 5.38 -3.70
CA SER A 78 25.30 4.31 -4.70
C SER A 78 26.62 4.32 -5.46
N LEU A 79 27.54 3.46 -5.02
CA LEU A 79 28.87 3.32 -5.62
C LEU A 79 28.88 2.10 -6.55
N VAL A 80 28.93 2.36 -7.86
CA VAL A 80 29.22 1.33 -8.86
C VAL A 80 30.71 1.39 -9.20
N GLY A 81 31.37 0.24 -9.12
CA GLY A 81 32.79 0.10 -9.42
C GLY A 81 33.09 0.48 -10.87
N ASN A 82 34.06 1.37 -11.06
CA ASN A 82 34.60 1.75 -12.36
C ASN A 82 35.74 0.77 -12.67
N ARG A 83 35.42 -0.41 -13.20
CA ARG A 83 36.42 -1.48 -13.39
C ARG A 83 37.37 -1.14 -14.52
N GLU A 84 36.94 -0.27 -15.43
CA GLU A 84 37.81 0.23 -16.47
C GLU A 84 38.88 1.16 -15.88
N ALA A 85 38.66 1.96 -14.84
CA ALA A 85 39.64 2.92 -14.31
C ALA A 85 40.29 3.82 -15.41
N LEU A 86 39.63 3.94 -16.57
CA LEU A 86 40.22 4.41 -17.83
C LEU A 86 39.71 5.78 -18.28
N ALA A 87 38.83 6.45 -17.53
CA ALA A 87 38.74 7.89 -17.67
C ALA A 87 40.04 8.51 -17.12
N ASP A 88 40.53 9.61 -17.72
CA ASP A 88 41.78 10.28 -17.28
C ASP A 88 41.77 10.70 -15.79
N ALA A 89 40.62 10.60 -15.12
CA ALA A 89 40.36 10.92 -13.73
C ALA A 89 40.77 9.82 -12.71
N PHE A 90 41.13 8.60 -13.13
CA PHE A 90 41.53 7.49 -12.22
C PHE A 90 40.56 7.21 -11.05
N GLU A 91 39.27 7.46 -11.25
CA GLU A 91 38.26 7.27 -10.20
C GLU A 91 37.98 5.77 -9.99
N THR A 92 38.09 5.26 -8.76
CA THR A 92 37.79 3.85 -8.43
C THR A 92 36.30 3.51 -8.56
N ASN A 93 35.42 4.48 -8.33
CA ASN A 93 33.97 4.37 -8.46
C ASN A 93 33.44 5.56 -9.25
N VAL A 94 32.33 5.37 -9.97
CA VAL A 94 31.60 6.49 -10.58
C VAL A 94 30.89 7.25 -9.47
N ALA A 95 31.33 8.49 -9.18
CA ALA A 95 30.75 9.32 -8.15
C ALA A 95 29.67 10.24 -8.72
N VAL A 96 28.45 10.14 -8.16
CA VAL A 96 27.37 11.09 -8.39
C VAL A 96 27.49 12.25 -7.41
N VAL A 97 27.46 13.49 -7.89
CA VAL A 97 27.52 14.68 -7.02
C VAL A 97 26.15 15.39 -6.95
N PRO A 98 25.91 16.24 -5.94
CA PRO A 98 24.68 17.03 -5.82
C PRO A 98 24.26 17.76 -7.10
N ALA A 99 25.22 18.24 -7.89
CA ALA A 99 24.97 18.99 -9.11
C ALA A 99 24.41 18.13 -10.27
N ASP A 100 24.64 16.81 -10.23
CA ASP A 100 24.12 15.87 -11.23
C ASP A 100 22.64 15.50 -10.95
N ILE A 101 22.12 15.83 -9.76
CA ILE A 101 20.80 15.38 -9.28
C ILE A 101 19.76 16.49 -9.43
N ALA A 102 18.61 16.16 -10.01
CA ALA A 102 17.42 17.00 -10.05
C ALA A 102 16.18 16.20 -9.64
N PHE A 103 15.25 16.83 -8.91
CA PHE A 103 13.97 16.23 -8.54
C PHE A 103 12.84 16.76 -9.42
N LEU A 104 11.94 15.88 -9.85
CA LEU A 104 10.82 16.22 -10.73
C LEU A 104 9.48 15.83 -10.09
N SER A 105 8.47 16.66 -10.31
CA SER A 105 7.08 16.40 -9.90
C SER A 105 6.22 15.80 -11.01
N ALA A 106 6.65 15.95 -12.27
CA ALA A 106 6.02 15.35 -13.43
C ALA A 106 7.08 15.10 -14.51
N ARG A 107 6.79 14.14 -15.39
CA ARG A 107 7.56 13.83 -16.59
C ARG A 107 6.69 14.08 -17.82
N ALA A 108 7.30 14.52 -18.92
CA ALA A 108 6.64 14.82 -20.20
C ALA A 108 5.48 15.85 -20.11
N PRO A 109 5.77 17.14 -19.82
CA PRO A 109 7.10 17.75 -19.71
C PRO A 109 7.72 17.58 -18.32
N ASP A 110 9.05 17.64 -18.25
CA ASP A 110 9.78 17.62 -16.99
C ASP A 110 9.44 18.89 -16.19
N VAL A 111 8.82 18.72 -15.02
CA VAL A 111 8.52 19.80 -14.08
C VAL A 111 9.38 19.61 -12.84
N VAL A 112 10.18 20.61 -12.48
CA VAL A 112 11.05 20.55 -11.30
C VAL A 112 10.22 20.60 -10.02
N ALA A 113 10.46 19.65 -9.12
CA ALA A 113 9.85 19.66 -7.80
C ALA A 113 10.54 20.67 -6.88
N THR A 114 9.75 21.44 -6.12
CA THR A 114 10.26 22.41 -5.14
C THR A 114 10.02 22.00 -3.69
N THR A 115 9.36 20.86 -3.47
CA THR A 115 8.93 20.37 -2.15
C THR A 115 9.13 18.87 -2.05
N ASP A 116 9.46 18.36 -0.87
CA ASP A 116 9.63 16.91 -0.63
C ASP A 116 8.39 16.10 -1.04
N ALA A 117 7.19 16.57 -0.69
CA ALA A 117 5.92 15.93 -1.03
C ALA A 117 5.63 15.89 -2.54
N GLY A 118 6.22 16.81 -3.31
CA GLY A 118 6.05 16.92 -4.75
C GLY A 118 7.13 16.22 -5.57
N ALA A 119 8.20 15.72 -4.93
CA ALA A 119 9.31 15.06 -5.61
C ALA A 119 8.96 13.58 -5.86
N GLN A 120 8.43 13.28 -7.05
CA GLN A 120 8.03 11.92 -7.44
C GLN A 120 9.11 11.18 -8.23
N PHE A 121 9.99 11.92 -8.90
CA PHE A 121 11.07 11.37 -9.70
C PHE A 121 12.41 12.01 -9.34
N ILE A 122 13.47 11.23 -9.46
CA ILE A 122 14.85 11.70 -9.44
C ILE A 122 15.42 11.54 -10.85
N ARG A 123 16.06 12.60 -11.34
CA ARG A 123 16.83 12.62 -12.58
C ARG A 123 18.29 12.79 -12.22
N ILE A 124 19.13 11.89 -12.71
CA ILE A 124 20.57 11.97 -12.60
C ILE A 124 21.13 12.21 -13.98
N ASN A 125 21.89 13.31 -14.11
CA ASN A 125 22.57 13.70 -15.32
C ASN A 125 24.06 13.81 -15.01
N LEU A 126 24.83 12.75 -15.27
CA LEU A 126 26.25 12.74 -14.95
C LEU A 126 27.02 13.71 -15.84
N THR A 127 27.91 14.46 -15.19
CA THR A 127 28.94 15.25 -15.86
C THR A 127 29.79 14.36 -16.80
N PRO A 128 30.02 14.77 -18.07
CA PRO A 128 30.74 13.96 -19.06
C PRO A 128 32.10 13.46 -18.57
N ARG A 129 32.45 12.21 -18.89
CA ARG A 129 33.75 11.61 -18.57
C ARG A 129 34.57 11.39 -19.86
N SER A 130 35.82 11.84 -19.85
CA SER A 130 36.72 11.72 -21.00
C SER A 130 37.58 10.46 -20.93
N LEU A 131 37.69 9.77 -22.06
CA LEU A 131 38.50 8.59 -22.30
C LEU A 131 39.55 8.92 -23.36
N GLY A 132 40.84 8.80 -23.01
CA GLY A 132 41.93 8.87 -23.99
C GLY A 132 41.93 7.63 -24.91
N LEU A 133 41.99 7.87 -26.23
CA LEU A 133 42.09 6.82 -27.25
C LEU A 133 43.56 6.56 -27.57
N VAL A 134 44.03 5.32 -27.41
CA VAL A 134 45.45 4.95 -27.54
C VAL A 134 45.85 4.86 -29.02
N PHE A 135 44.96 4.36 -29.87
CA PHE A 135 45.15 4.19 -31.30
C PHE A 135 44.34 5.17 -32.14
N GLY A 136 43.46 5.95 -31.52
CA GLY A 136 42.72 7.03 -32.17
C GLY A 136 43.60 8.13 -32.78
N MET A 137 44.89 8.23 -32.38
CA MET A 137 45.87 9.10 -33.06
C MET A 137 46.05 8.74 -34.54
N LEU A 138 45.83 7.47 -34.93
CA LEU A 138 45.87 7.02 -36.33
C LEU A 138 44.69 7.53 -37.16
N THR A 139 43.57 7.87 -36.51
CA THR A 139 42.35 8.38 -37.14
C THR A 139 42.13 9.88 -36.89
N GLY A 140 43.00 10.53 -36.10
CA GLY A 140 42.89 11.93 -35.70
C GLY A 140 41.94 12.18 -34.52
N ALA A 141 41.38 11.13 -33.91
CA ALA A 141 40.52 11.22 -32.74
C ALA A 141 41.33 10.91 -31.47
N THR A 142 41.60 11.91 -30.63
CA THR A 142 42.46 11.72 -29.44
C THR A 142 41.67 11.36 -28.17
N GLY A 143 40.34 11.48 -28.18
CA GLY A 143 39.52 11.21 -27.02
C GLY A 143 38.05 10.97 -27.33
N PHE A 144 37.35 10.41 -26.35
CA PHE A 144 35.93 10.12 -26.38
C PHE A 144 35.28 10.63 -25.09
N ASN A 145 34.14 11.34 -25.19
CA ASN A 145 33.38 11.79 -24.03
C ASN A 145 32.12 10.93 -23.88
N ALA A 146 32.00 10.26 -22.75
CA ALA A 146 30.84 9.48 -22.38
C ALA A 146 29.91 10.28 -21.46
N THR A 147 28.61 10.23 -21.72
CA THR A 147 27.55 10.82 -20.89
C THR A 147 26.54 9.74 -20.54
N ALA A 148 26.00 9.78 -19.32
CA ALA A 148 24.95 8.88 -18.89
C ALA A 148 23.88 9.65 -18.10
N HIS A 149 22.62 9.29 -18.36
CA HIS A 149 21.46 9.92 -17.75
C HIS A 149 20.45 8.83 -17.37
N ALA A 150 19.82 8.98 -16.22
CA ALA A 150 18.74 8.11 -15.77
C ALA A 150 17.65 8.91 -15.07
N VAL A 151 16.40 8.49 -15.25
CA VAL A 151 15.26 8.98 -14.46
C VAL A 151 14.64 7.79 -13.75
N ALA A 152 14.46 7.88 -12.45
CA ALA A 152 13.73 6.88 -11.67
C ALA A 152 12.59 7.53 -10.90
N GLY A 153 11.48 6.82 -10.76
CA GLY A 153 10.32 7.25 -10.00
C GLY A 153 9.95 6.26 -8.91
N TYR A 154 9.30 6.78 -7.87
CA TYR A 154 8.74 6.01 -6.77
C TYR A 154 7.22 5.87 -6.93
N GLY A 155 6.73 4.64 -6.86
CA GLY A 155 5.30 4.34 -6.92
C GLY A 155 4.88 3.48 -5.73
N THR A 156 3.71 3.77 -5.18
CA THR A 156 3.08 2.92 -4.16
C THR A 156 1.85 2.24 -4.73
N ALA A 157 1.59 1.00 -4.31
CA ALA A 157 0.34 0.32 -4.60
C ALA A 157 -0.13 -0.46 -3.37
N ILE A 158 -1.45 -0.62 -3.21
CA ILE A 158 -1.98 -1.59 -2.25
C ILE A 158 -2.50 -2.82 -2.97
N CYS A 159 -2.16 -4.01 -2.47
CA CYS A 159 -2.50 -5.30 -3.06
C CYS A 159 -3.22 -6.18 -2.04
N LYS A 160 -3.97 -7.18 -2.52
CA LYS A 160 -4.71 -8.13 -1.65
C LYS A 160 -5.66 -7.40 -0.68
N VAL A 161 -6.29 -6.32 -1.16
CA VAL A 161 -7.27 -5.54 -0.41
C VAL A 161 -8.66 -5.71 -1.02
N PRO A 162 -9.76 -5.54 -0.25
CA PRO A 162 -11.07 -5.45 -0.86
C PRO A 162 -11.10 -4.26 -1.84
N PRO A 163 -11.75 -4.39 -3.01
CA PRO A 163 -11.77 -3.35 -4.04
C PRO A 163 -12.72 -2.21 -3.68
N LEU A 164 -12.35 -1.43 -2.66
CA LEU A 164 -13.12 -0.33 -2.12
C LEU A 164 -12.37 0.99 -2.35
N LEU A 165 -13.15 2.01 -2.66
CA LEU A 165 -12.73 3.40 -2.80
C LEU A 165 -13.58 4.26 -1.87
N ILE A 166 -12.97 5.19 -1.16
CA ILE A 166 -13.64 6.23 -0.39
C ILE A 166 -13.33 7.58 -1.04
N CYS A 167 -14.38 8.34 -1.30
CA CYS A 167 -14.25 9.73 -1.69
C CYS A 167 -13.76 10.54 -0.50
N ASN A 168 -12.68 11.29 -0.69
CA ASN A 168 -12.03 12.08 0.34
C ASN A 168 -13.08 12.89 1.13
N PRO A 169 -13.31 12.56 2.42
CA PRO A 169 -14.34 13.24 3.20
C PRO A 169 -13.98 14.69 3.51
N THR A 170 -12.70 15.08 3.38
CA THR A 170 -12.23 16.44 3.64
C THR A 170 -12.25 17.33 2.40
N GLU A 171 -12.69 16.84 1.25
CA GLU A 171 -12.69 17.57 -0.03
C GLU A 171 -13.63 18.82 -0.06
N VAL A 172 -14.27 19.10 1.07
CA VAL A 172 -14.98 20.35 1.33
C VAL A 172 -14.02 21.54 1.21
N GLY A 173 -14.44 22.58 0.49
CA GLY A 173 -13.64 23.80 0.34
C GLY A 173 -12.40 23.66 -0.56
N GLY A 174 -12.25 22.54 -1.29
CA GLY A 174 -11.13 22.33 -2.22
C GLY A 174 -9.87 21.76 -1.59
N ASN A 175 -9.96 21.17 -0.39
CA ASN A 175 -8.83 20.44 0.19
C ASN A 175 -8.60 19.11 -0.57
N LEU A 176 -7.46 18.99 -1.22
CA LEU A 176 -7.10 17.81 -2.02
C LEU A 176 -6.24 16.80 -1.27
N THR A 177 -6.04 17.00 0.03
CA THR A 177 -5.18 16.16 0.87
C THR A 177 -6.01 15.37 1.88
N PHE A 178 -5.55 14.17 2.20
CA PHE A 178 -6.14 13.32 3.23
C PHE A 178 -5.03 12.66 4.04
N ASP A 179 -5.14 12.78 5.36
CA ASP A 179 -4.24 12.13 6.32
C ASP A 179 -5.08 11.22 7.22
N GLY A 180 -4.87 9.90 7.11
CA GLY A 180 -5.60 8.91 7.92
C GLY A 180 -5.26 8.99 9.41
N ASP A 181 -4.05 9.43 9.76
CA ASP A 181 -3.59 9.49 11.15
C ASP A 181 -4.30 10.60 11.94
N ALA A 182 -4.80 11.62 11.24
CA ALA A 182 -5.63 12.67 11.83
C ALA A 182 -7.02 12.18 12.28
N TYR A 183 -7.43 10.97 11.87
CA TYR A 183 -8.76 10.43 12.13
C TYR A 183 -8.76 9.15 12.97
N ILE A 184 -7.64 8.75 13.58
CA ILE A 184 -7.57 7.53 14.38
C ILE A 184 -8.65 7.51 15.47
N GLY A 185 -9.46 6.45 15.50
CA GLY A 185 -10.58 6.31 16.44
C GLY A 185 -11.90 6.97 15.99
N HIS A 186 -11.90 7.74 14.90
CA HIS A 186 -13.13 8.31 14.33
C HIS A 186 -13.90 7.26 13.54
N SER A 187 -15.21 7.23 13.70
CA SER A 187 -16.07 6.33 12.92
C SER A 187 -16.33 6.89 11.53
N PHE A 188 -16.14 6.05 10.51
CA PHE A 188 -16.47 6.34 9.12
C PHE A 188 -17.74 5.58 8.74
N LEU A 189 -18.76 6.34 8.36
CA LEU A 189 -20.02 5.83 7.84
C LEU A 189 -19.97 5.96 6.31
N LEU A 190 -19.73 4.83 5.67
CA LEU A 190 -19.54 4.74 4.23
C LEU A 190 -20.87 4.44 3.57
N THR A 191 -21.42 5.43 2.87
CA THR A 191 -22.67 5.31 2.11
C THR A 191 -22.40 5.13 0.62
N PRO A 192 -23.23 4.35 -0.09
CA PRO A 192 -23.10 4.22 -1.54
C PRO A 192 -23.36 5.59 -2.19
N PRO A 193 -22.80 5.83 -3.38
CA PRO A 193 -23.00 7.09 -4.08
C PRO A 193 -24.46 7.17 -4.57
N PRO A 194 -24.94 8.37 -4.93
CA PRO A 194 -26.26 8.52 -5.54
C PRO A 194 -26.39 7.61 -6.78
N GLY A 195 -27.52 6.89 -6.89
CA GLY A 195 -27.76 6.00 -8.01
C GLY A 195 -27.79 6.72 -9.37
N GLY A 196 -27.48 6.00 -10.45
CA GLY A 196 -27.48 6.52 -11.82
C GLY A 196 -26.21 7.31 -12.16
N ASN A 197 -26.35 8.41 -12.92
CA ASN A 197 -25.26 9.30 -13.32
C ASN A 197 -24.94 10.38 -12.27
N GLY A 198 -25.24 10.12 -10.99
CA GLY A 198 -24.96 11.06 -9.91
C GLY A 198 -23.44 11.19 -9.67
N ALA A 199 -22.97 12.43 -9.49
CA ALA A 199 -21.59 12.69 -9.11
C ALA A 199 -21.33 12.17 -7.69
N TRP A 200 -20.17 11.58 -7.48
CA TRP A 200 -19.77 11.07 -6.16
C TRP A 200 -19.30 12.23 -5.29
N GLY A 201 -19.77 12.27 -4.04
CA GLY A 201 -19.46 13.32 -3.08
C GLY A 201 -18.53 12.85 -1.96
N PRO A 202 -17.97 13.80 -1.18
CA PRO A 202 -17.14 13.49 -0.01
C PRO A 202 -17.82 12.48 0.93
N GLY A 203 -17.10 11.42 1.29
CA GLY A 203 -17.57 10.36 2.18
C GLY A 203 -18.49 9.30 1.55
N ASN A 204 -18.79 9.39 0.26
CA ASN A 204 -19.31 8.21 -0.46
C ASN A 204 -18.21 7.16 -0.57
N PHE A 205 -18.59 5.88 -0.52
CA PHE A 205 -17.71 4.80 -0.98
C PHE A 205 -18.20 4.26 -2.31
N GLY A 206 -17.31 3.65 -3.06
CA GLY A 206 -17.67 2.82 -4.18
C GLY A 206 -16.70 1.67 -4.37
N PHE A 207 -16.92 0.92 -5.44
CA PHE A 207 -16.12 -0.25 -5.74
C PHE A 207 -15.08 0.08 -6.81
N LEU A 208 -13.93 -0.57 -6.72
CA LEU A 208 -12.95 -0.59 -7.80
C LEU A 208 -13.26 -1.76 -8.72
N SER A 209 -13.03 -1.56 -10.02
CA SER A 209 -13.24 -2.61 -11.00
C SER A 209 -12.17 -3.68 -10.82
N VAL A 210 -12.63 -4.91 -10.59
CA VAL A 210 -11.79 -6.10 -10.53
C VAL A 210 -12.41 -7.20 -11.36
N GLY A 211 -11.58 -7.98 -12.05
CA GLY A 211 -12.01 -9.05 -12.94
C GLY A 211 -13.03 -8.61 -14.00
N SER A 212 -14.03 -9.45 -14.23
CA SER A 212 -15.06 -9.29 -15.27
C SER A 212 -16.41 -8.86 -14.68
N GLY A 213 -16.40 -7.82 -13.84
CA GLY A 213 -17.61 -7.11 -13.40
C GLY A 213 -18.13 -7.50 -12.01
N ALA A 214 -19.42 -7.24 -11.76
CA ALA A 214 -19.99 -7.21 -10.42
C ALA A 214 -19.87 -8.53 -9.62
N ALA A 215 -19.86 -9.69 -10.28
CA ALA A 215 -19.72 -10.98 -9.61
C ALA A 215 -18.31 -11.16 -9.02
N ASP A 216 -17.28 -10.75 -9.76
CA ASP A 216 -15.89 -10.83 -9.31
C ASP A 216 -15.61 -9.81 -8.21
N VAL A 217 -16.20 -8.62 -8.30
CA VAL A 217 -16.14 -7.63 -7.22
C VAL A 217 -16.76 -8.17 -5.94
N LYS A 218 -17.95 -8.81 -5.99
CA LYS A 218 -18.56 -9.45 -4.80
C LYS A 218 -17.66 -10.53 -4.22
N ASN A 219 -17.08 -11.37 -5.08
CA ASN A 219 -16.16 -12.41 -4.65
C ASN A 219 -14.93 -11.79 -3.96
N ALA A 220 -14.26 -10.84 -4.61
CA ALA A 220 -13.09 -10.12 -4.08
C ALA A 220 -13.39 -9.39 -2.77
N MET A 221 -14.60 -8.86 -2.62
CA MET A 221 -15.04 -8.25 -1.36
C MET A 221 -15.11 -9.28 -0.24
N GLY A 222 -15.71 -10.45 -0.46
CA GLY A 222 -15.90 -11.45 0.61
C GLY A 222 -14.67 -12.33 0.87
N ARG A 223 -13.83 -12.56 -0.13
CA ARG A 223 -12.78 -13.59 -0.10
C ARG A 223 -11.57 -13.22 0.77
N ASN A 224 -10.86 -14.23 1.26
CA ASN A 224 -9.51 -14.16 1.81
C ASN A 224 -8.62 -15.29 1.25
N PRO A 225 -7.39 -15.02 0.79
CA PRO A 225 -6.90 -13.67 0.50
C PRO A 225 -7.81 -13.02 -0.57
N PRO A 226 -7.98 -11.68 -0.54
CA PRO A 226 -8.66 -10.99 -1.63
C PRO A 226 -8.00 -11.29 -2.97
N LEU A 227 -8.72 -11.08 -4.08
CA LEU A 227 -8.14 -11.28 -5.42
C LEU A 227 -6.83 -10.48 -5.56
N THR A 228 -5.88 -11.03 -6.30
CA THR A 228 -4.51 -10.52 -6.46
C THR A 228 -4.43 -9.29 -7.37
N GLU A 229 -5.33 -8.32 -7.18
CA GLU A 229 -5.26 -7.03 -7.86
C GLU A 229 -4.58 -6.00 -6.96
N CYS A 230 -3.84 -5.11 -7.61
CA CYS A 230 -3.05 -4.05 -6.96
C CYS A 230 -3.54 -2.69 -7.48
N PHE A 231 -3.79 -1.76 -6.57
CA PHE A 231 -4.23 -0.41 -6.87
C PHE A 231 -3.08 0.56 -6.63
N GLY A 232 -2.50 1.06 -7.73
CA GLY A 232 -1.36 1.99 -7.72
C GLY A 232 -1.78 3.45 -7.58
N THR A 233 -1.24 4.33 -8.43
CA THR A 233 -1.56 5.77 -8.46
C THR A 233 -2.89 6.09 -9.12
N THR A 234 -3.42 5.17 -9.93
CA THR A 234 -4.73 5.29 -10.57
C THR A 234 -5.48 3.98 -10.48
N ALA A 235 -6.81 4.04 -10.38
CA ALA A 235 -7.69 2.88 -10.48
C ALA A 235 -8.94 3.20 -11.30
N GLN A 236 -9.63 2.16 -11.78
CA GLN A 236 -10.94 2.31 -12.42
C GLN A 236 -12.03 2.04 -11.39
N THR A 237 -13.03 2.92 -11.31
CA THR A 237 -14.23 2.65 -10.50
C THR A 237 -15.12 1.65 -11.22
N GLN A 238 -15.73 0.74 -10.46
CA GLN A 238 -16.77 -0.13 -10.95
C GLN A 238 -18.10 0.63 -10.95
N PRO A 239 -18.77 0.77 -12.11
CA PRO A 239 -20.05 1.46 -12.18
C PRO A 239 -21.18 0.67 -11.51
N GLY A 240 -22.12 1.42 -10.94
CA GLY A 240 -23.38 0.91 -10.41
C GLY A 240 -23.28 0.41 -8.96
N ASN A 241 -24.37 0.55 -8.22
CA ASN A 241 -24.46 -0.08 -6.90
C ASN A 241 -24.55 -1.60 -7.07
N ILE A 242 -23.52 -2.31 -6.62
CA ILE A 242 -23.50 -3.77 -6.69
C ILE A 242 -24.53 -4.32 -5.70
N ALA A 243 -25.66 -4.79 -6.21
CA ALA A 243 -26.74 -5.33 -5.39
C ALA A 243 -26.23 -6.45 -4.47
N SER A 244 -26.56 -6.39 -3.19
CA SER A 244 -26.18 -7.38 -2.17
C SER A 244 -24.67 -7.52 -1.95
N ALA A 245 -23.89 -6.46 -2.19
CA ALA A 245 -22.46 -6.45 -1.84
C ALA A 245 -22.23 -6.58 -0.31
N ASP A 246 -23.18 -6.10 0.48
CA ASP A 246 -23.21 -6.24 1.94
C ASP A 246 -23.25 -7.70 2.40
N ASP A 247 -23.98 -8.60 1.72
CA ASP A 247 -23.99 -10.04 2.04
C ASP A 247 -22.57 -10.65 2.03
N TRP A 248 -21.77 -10.29 1.02
CA TRP A 248 -20.41 -10.81 0.85
C TRP A 248 -19.45 -10.19 1.84
N PHE A 249 -19.62 -8.90 2.12
CA PHE A 249 -18.87 -8.19 3.14
C PHE A 249 -19.11 -8.78 4.54
N ASN A 250 -20.36 -9.13 4.82
CA ASN A 250 -20.85 -9.65 6.10
C ASN A 250 -20.35 -11.07 6.42
N THR A 251 -19.75 -11.78 5.47
CA THR A 251 -19.05 -13.06 5.74
C THR A 251 -17.92 -12.92 6.77
N ARG A 252 -17.32 -11.72 6.90
CA ARG A 252 -16.32 -11.38 7.93
C ARG A 252 -16.87 -11.49 9.35
N PHE A 253 -18.18 -11.30 9.49
CA PHE A 253 -18.91 -11.37 10.76
C PHE A 253 -19.64 -12.70 10.93
N ASP A 254 -19.28 -13.72 10.15
CA ASP A 254 -19.91 -15.06 10.16
C ASP A 254 -21.40 -15.06 9.76
N ILE A 255 -21.80 -14.04 8.98
CA ILE A 255 -23.15 -13.93 8.42
C ILE A 255 -23.12 -14.36 6.95
N TYR A 256 -23.91 -15.39 6.62
CA TYR A 256 -24.01 -15.96 5.26
C TYR A 256 -25.46 -15.87 4.79
N LYS A 257 -25.86 -14.69 4.31
CA LYS A 257 -27.21 -14.43 3.80
C LYS A 257 -27.28 -14.49 2.28
N SER A 258 -28.47 -14.80 1.78
CA SER A 258 -28.89 -14.58 0.40
C SER A 258 -27.81 -14.93 -0.62
N SER A 259 -27.17 -13.93 -1.23
CA SER A 259 -26.21 -14.13 -2.33
C SER A 259 -24.87 -14.72 -1.89
N ALA A 260 -24.53 -14.69 -0.60
CA ALA A 260 -23.32 -15.27 -0.02
C ALA A 260 -23.59 -16.57 0.76
N GLY A 261 -24.83 -17.08 0.78
CA GLY A 261 -25.25 -18.23 1.60
C GLY A 261 -24.50 -19.54 1.32
N GLY A 262 -23.99 -19.72 0.09
CA GLY A 262 -23.21 -20.89 -0.31
C GLY A 262 -21.81 -20.96 0.31
N ASN A 263 -21.30 -19.84 0.83
CA ASN A 263 -19.90 -19.70 1.22
C ASN A 263 -19.59 -20.17 2.64
N LYS A 264 -20.59 -20.62 3.41
CA LYS A 264 -20.42 -21.09 4.80
C LYS A 264 -19.55 -22.36 4.94
N ASN A 265 -19.30 -23.06 3.85
CA ASN A 265 -18.43 -24.24 3.82
C ASN A 265 -17.13 -23.97 3.04
N ASP A 266 -16.78 -22.71 2.82
CA ASP A 266 -15.57 -22.32 2.09
C ASP A 266 -14.62 -21.57 3.04
N ILE A 267 -13.37 -22.03 3.08
CA ILE A 267 -12.31 -21.47 3.91
C ILE A 267 -11.91 -20.08 3.43
N PHE A 268 -12.06 -19.80 2.12
CA PHE A 268 -11.78 -18.48 1.58
C PHE A 268 -12.79 -17.43 2.04
N PHE A 269 -13.92 -17.83 2.63
CA PHE A 269 -14.89 -16.91 3.22
C PHE A 269 -14.97 -17.08 4.74
N ALA A 270 -13.90 -17.59 5.36
CA ALA A 270 -13.83 -17.69 6.82
C ALA A 270 -14.03 -16.32 7.48
N PRO A 271 -14.77 -16.26 8.60
CA PRO A 271 -14.98 -15.04 9.37
C PRO A 271 -13.75 -14.66 10.19
N ALA A 272 -13.80 -13.48 10.80
CA ALA A 272 -12.85 -13.10 11.84
C ALA A 272 -12.97 -14.02 13.05
N MET A 273 -11.92 -14.08 13.86
CA MET A 273 -11.95 -14.79 15.15
C MET A 273 -12.98 -14.19 16.13
N ASN A 274 -13.21 -12.88 16.06
CA ASN A 274 -14.23 -12.20 16.86
C ASN A 274 -15.38 -11.69 15.97
N THR A 275 -16.55 -12.29 16.16
CA THR A 275 -17.78 -12.08 15.39
C THR A 275 -18.88 -11.40 16.19
N MET A 276 -18.55 -10.72 17.28
CA MET A 276 -19.56 -10.05 18.12
C MET A 276 -20.22 -8.89 17.34
N ILE A 277 -21.55 -8.93 17.25
CA ILE A 277 -22.34 -8.02 16.37
C ILE A 277 -23.65 -7.52 17.00
N GLY A 278 -24.01 -7.95 18.20
CA GLY A 278 -25.28 -7.63 18.87
C GLY A 278 -26.52 -8.18 18.18
N GLY A 279 -26.35 -9.18 17.31
CA GLY A 279 -27.41 -9.71 16.46
C GLY A 279 -28.18 -10.84 17.14
N LYS A 280 -29.44 -10.59 17.53
CA LYS A 280 -30.33 -11.64 18.05
C LYS A 280 -30.80 -12.56 16.91
N THR A 281 -30.58 -13.86 17.05
CA THR A 281 -31.50 -14.84 16.49
C THR A 281 -32.60 -15.09 17.52
N ALA A 282 -33.87 -15.12 17.10
CA ALA A 282 -34.91 -15.71 17.93
C ALA A 282 -34.51 -17.17 18.22
N ALA A 283 -34.79 -17.67 19.42
CA ALA A 283 -34.47 -19.04 19.81
C ALA A 283 -34.95 -20.03 18.72
N GLY A 284 -34.02 -20.82 18.16
CA GLY A 284 -34.27 -21.77 17.07
C GLY A 284 -33.92 -21.30 15.65
N ASN A 285 -33.57 -20.02 15.45
CA ASN A 285 -33.07 -19.51 14.16
C ASN A 285 -31.54 -19.69 14.04
N SER A 286 -31.09 -19.98 12.81
CA SER A 286 -29.67 -20.13 12.49
C SER A 286 -28.88 -18.86 12.81
N ALA A 287 -27.80 -18.99 13.60
CA ALA A 287 -26.81 -17.94 13.89
C ALA A 287 -26.23 -17.30 12.62
N CYS A 288 -26.41 -17.93 11.46
CA CYS A 288 -25.80 -17.55 10.18
C CYS A 288 -26.57 -16.49 9.42
N THR A 289 -27.80 -16.19 9.85
CA THR A 289 -28.66 -15.19 9.22
C THR A 289 -29.34 -14.30 10.27
N PRO A 290 -28.58 -13.67 11.18
CA PRO A 290 -29.16 -12.84 12.24
C PRO A 290 -29.79 -11.59 11.65
N THR A 291 -30.75 -10.97 12.34
CA THR A 291 -31.19 -9.64 11.94
C THR A 291 -30.06 -8.66 12.23
N VAL A 292 -29.64 -7.90 11.21
CA VAL A 292 -28.63 -6.85 11.35
C VAL A 292 -29.34 -5.50 11.32
N SER A 293 -28.90 -4.59 12.19
CA SER A 293 -29.48 -3.26 12.34
C SER A 293 -28.38 -2.22 12.40
N THR A 294 -28.72 -0.98 12.06
CA THR A 294 -27.81 0.16 12.17
C THR A 294 -27.27 0.25 13.60
N PRO A 295 -25.95 0.42 13.80
CA PRO A 295 -25.39 0.52 15.15
C PRO A 295 -25.94 1.75 15.90
N ASP A 296 -26.04 1.63 17.23
CA ASP A 296 -26.46 2.73 18.10
C ASP A 296 -25.48 3.89 17.99
N ASN A 297 -25.98 5.12 17.95
CA ASN A 297 -25.18 6.35 17.90
C ASN A 297 -25.43 7.25 19.12
N SER A 298 -26.18 6.80 20.12
CA SER A 298 -26.57 7.64 21.24
C SER A 298 -25.57 7.53 22.39
N CYS A 299 -25.12 8.70 22.86
CA CYS A 299 -24.30 8.82 24.06
C CYS A 299 -25.09 9.30 25.30
N ALA A 300 -26.42 9.36 25.19
CA ALA A 300 -27.28 9.90 26.24
C ALA A 300 -27.47 8.96 27.45
N ASN A 301 -27.27 7.64 27.27
CA ASN A 301 -27.36 6.66 28.36
C ASN A 301 -26.30 5.55 28.22
N ALA A 302 -25.90 4.97 29.34
CA ALA A 302 -24.97 3.85 29.39
C ALA A 302 -25.65 2.52 29.78
N THR A 303 -26.98 2.47 29.72
CA THR A 303 -27.76 1.31 30.17
C THR A 303 -27.52 0.11 29.26
N ALA A 304 -27.18 -1.02 29.87
CA ALA A 304 -26.95 -2.28 29.17
C ALA A 304 -28.18 -2.74 28.38
N VAL A 305 -27.97 -3.34 27.22
CA VAL A 305 -29.04 -3.95 26.40
C VAL A 305 -29.01 -5.47 26.48
N ALA A 306 -30.18 -6.11 26.58
CA ALA A 306 -30.29 -7.54 26.90
C ALA A 306 -29.85 -8.51 25.77
N GLY A 307 -29.32 -8.03 24.64
CA GLY A 307 -29.05 -8.85 23.44
C GLY A 307 -27.62 -8.80 22.92
N GLY A 308 -26.69 -8.24 23.69
CA GLY A 308 -25.41 -7.78 23.14
C GLY A 308 -25.59 -6.52 22.29
N MET A 309 -24.47 -5.93 21.89
CA MET A 309 -24.44 -4.85 20.91
C MET A 309 -23.17 -4.91 20.06
N SER A 310 -23.25 -4.49 18.81
CA SER A 310 -22.06 -4.15 18.03
C SER A 310 -21.38 -2.91 18.62
N PHE A 311 -20.16 -2.61 18.15
CA PHE A 311 -19.55 -1.33 18.46
C PHE A 311 -20.46 -0.19 17.96
N PRO A 312 -20.82 0.78 18.82
CA PRO A 312 -21.70 1.88 18.43
C PRO A 312 -20.96 2.85 17.50
N LEU A 313 -21.72 3.63 16.73
CA LEU A 313 -21.19 4.78 15.98
C LEU A 313 -20.68 5.87 16.93
N ASP A 314 -20.04 6.90 16.37
CA ASP A 314 -19.73 8.09 17.16
C ASP A 314 -21.03 8.78 17.60
N CYS A 315 -20.96 9.50 18.71
CA CYS A 315 -22.11 10.19 19.30
C CYS A 315 -22.81 11.08 18.27
N ASP A 316 -24.11 10.90 18.12
CA ASP A 316 -24.99 11.67 17.23
C ASP A 316 -24.60 11.59 15.74
N GLN A 317 -23.76 10.63 15.35
CA GLN A 317 -23.37 10.42 13.97
C GLN A 317 -24.56 9.93 13.14
N THR A 318 -24.72 10.50 11.94
CA THR A 318 -25.79 10.13 11.00
C THR A 318 -25.22 10.03 9.58
N THR A 319 -26.05 9.61 8.61
CA THR A 319 -25.67 9.63 7.19
C THR A 319 -25.36 11.03 6.64
N ALA A 320 -25.73 12.10 7.35
CA ALA A 320 -25.34 13.46 6.99
C ALA A 320 -23.91 13.81 7.43
N ASN A 321 -23.36 13.12 8.44
CA ASN A 321 -22.02 13.32 9.00
C ASN A 321 -21.22 12.01 8.89
N VAL A 322 -20.75 11.73 7.68
CA VAL A 322 -20.04 10.50 7.30
C VAL A 322 -18.75 10.26 8.08
N VAL A 323 -18.10 11.32 8.59
CA VAL A 323 -16.97 11.23 9.52
C VAL A 323 -17.46 11.63 10.91
N GLY A 324 -17.28 10.73 11.86
CA GLY A 324 -17.64 10.92 13.26
C GLY A 324 -16.59 11.71 14.04
N THR A 325 -16.87 11.95 15.31
CA THR A 325 -16.05 12.80 16.21
C THR A 325 -14.92 12.05 16.93
N GLY A 326 -14.86 10.72 16.81
CA GLY A 326 -14.01 9.86 17.64
C GLY A 326 -14.55 9.62 19.05
N VAL A 327 -15.69 10.24 19.41
CA VAL A 327 -16.33 10.07 20.71
C VAL A 327 -17.43 9.04 20.58
N TRP A 328 -17.34 7.95 21.34
CA TRP A 328 -18.29 6.85 21.30
C TRP A 328 -18.71 6.39 22.69
N ASN A 329 -19.86 5.72 22.77
CA ASN A 329 -20.44 5.29 24.03
C ASN A 329 -19.80 3.99 24.56
N ALA A 330 -18.53 4.08 24.97
CA ALA A 330 -17.79 2.97 25.55
C ALA A 330 -18.46 2.41 26.81
N ALA A 331 -19.05 3.28 27.64
CA ALA A 331 -19.75 2.86 28.85
C ALA A 331 -20.92 1.90 28.55
N LYS A 332 -21.75 2.21 27.54
CA LYS A 332 -22.86 1.34 27.13
C LYS A 332 -22.38 0.02 26.55
N TYR A 333 -21.33 0.05 25.73
CA TYR A 333 -20.73 -1.16 25.16
C TYR A 333 -20.20 -2.09 26.24
N PHE A 334 -19.42 -1.57 27.19
CA PHE A 334 -18.91 -2.35 28.31
C PHE A 334 -20.04 -2.82 29.25
N ALA A 335 -21.02 -1.97 29.56
CA ALA A 335 -22.17 -2.39 30.37
C ALA A 335 -22.95 -3.54 29.71
N THR A 336 -22.99 -3.58 28.38
CA THR A 336 -23.71 -4.60 27.59
C THR A 336 -22.91 -5.88 27.38
N ASN A 337 -21.65 -5.77 26.97
CA ASN A 337 -20.83 -6.89 26.49
C ASN A 337 -19.78 -7.34 27.53
N HIS A 338 -19.39 -6.46 28.45
CA HIS A 338 -18.34 -6.71 29.45
C HIS A 338 -18.77 -6.26 30.85
N SER A 339 -19.93 -6.74 31.32
CA SER A 339 -20.57 -6.24 32.52
C SER A 339 -19.65 -6.29 33.74
N GLY A 340 -19.57 -5.19 34.50
CA GLY A 340 -18.65 -5.06 35.64
C GLY A 340 -17.26 -4.52 35.30
N ILE A 341 -16.95 -4.29 34.03
CA ILE A 341 -15.72 -3.61 33.60
C ILE A 341 -16.04 -2.15 33.25
N THR A 342 -15.35 -1.21 33.89
CA THR A 342 -15.49 0.23 33.60
C THR A 342 -14.32 0.69 32.74
N PRO A 343 -14.53 1.07 31.47
CA PRO A 343 -13.44 1.31 30.51
C PRO A 343 -12.50 2.46 30.92
N SER A 344 -13.01 3.47 31.61
CA SER A 344 -12.22 4.64 32.03
C SER A 344 -11.25 4.37 33.19
N THR A 345 -11.46 3.30 33.96
CA THR A 345 -10.62 2.94 35.11
C THR A 345 -9.95 1.59 34.95
N TYR A 346 -10.41 0.77 34.00
CA TYR A 346 -9.86 -0.55 33.74
C TYR A 346 -8.53 -0.43 32.97
N ILE A 347 -7.51 -1.14 33.47
CA ILE A 347 -6.22 -1.28 32.80
C ILE A 347 -6.12 -2.73 32.31
N PRO A 348 -6.19 -2.97 30.99
CA PRO A 348 -6.14 -4.33 30.47
C PRO A 348 -4.76 -4.94 30.71
N GLN A 349 -4.74 -6.24 31.05
CA GLN A 349 -3.53 -7.05 30.94
C GLN A 349 -3.05 -7.04 29.49
N VAL A 350 -1.74 -7.14 29.26
CA VAL A 350 -1.18 -7.14 27.90
C VAL A 350 -0.51 -8.48 27.61
N PRO A 351 -0.50 -8.96 26.36
CA PRO A 351 0.19 -10.19 25.98
C PRO A 351 1.69 -10.13 26.33
N ALA A 352 2.29 -11.28 26.64
CA ALA A 352 3.72 -11.37 26.88
C ALA A 352 4.51 -10.87 25.65
N GLY A 353 5.46 -9.95 25.87
CA GLY A 353 6.27 -9.36 24.81
C GLY A 353 5.61 -8.22 24.02
N ALA A 354 4.40 -7.79 24.39
CA ALA A 354 3.77 -6.61 23.79
C ALA A 354 4.57 -5.33 24.12
N THR A 355 4.60 -4.39 23.17
CA THR A 355 5.11 -3.04 23.39
C THR A 355 4.02 -2.16 24.00
N GLY A 356 4.37 -1.38 25.03
CA GLY A 356 3.42 -0.49 25.73
C GLY A 356 2.69 -1.13 26.91
N SER A 357 1.69 -0.43 27.44
CA SER A 357 0.92 -0.84 28.61
C SER A 357 -0.54 -0.43 28.50
N GLY A 358 -1.44 -1.22 29.09
CA GLY A 358 -2.87 -0.93 29.07
C GLY A 358 -3.42 -0.86 27.64
N TRP A 359 -4.33 0.07 27.36
CA TRP A 359 -4.97 0.23 26.05
C TRP A 359 -3.98 0.56 24.91
N ALA A 360 -2.87 1.23 25.22
CA ALA A 360 -1.85 1.58 24.23
C ALA A 360 -1.12 0.36 23.65
N ALA A 361 -1.15 -0.79 24.33
CA ALA A 361 -0.59 -2.04 23.81
C ALA A 361 -1.47 -2.70 22.75
N TYR A 362 -2.71 -2.23 22.57
CA TYR A 362 -3.71 -2.85 21.72
C TYR A 362 -3.96 -2.10 20.40
N GLY A 363 -3.31 -0.97 20.18
CA GLY A 363 -3.47 -0.20 18.96
C GLY A 363 -3.11 1.27 19.15
N PRO A 364 -3.13 2.05 18.06
CA PRO A 364 -2.77 3.46 18.10
C PRO A 364 -3.70 4.26 19.00
N ALA A 365 -3.16 5.33 19.60
CA ALA A 365 -3.94 6.25 20.41
C ALA A 365 -4.96 7.00 19.53
N PRO A 366 -6.15 7.33 20.06
CA PRO A 366 -7.12 8.13 19.33
C PRO A 366 -6.53 9.48 18.93
N ALA A 367 -7.00 10.03 17.82
CA ALA A 367 -6.74 11.41 17.43
C ALA A 367 -7.26 12.38 18.50
N ALA A 368 -6.76 13.62 18.46
CA ALA A 368 -7.09 14.63 19.45
C ALA A 368 -8.62 14.86 19.55
N GLY A 369 -9.17 14.71 20.76
CA GLY A 369 -10.61 14.83 21.02
C GLY A 369 -11.39 13.51 20.97
N GLY A 370 -10.77 12.40 20.55
CA GLY A 370 -11.38 11.07 20.57
C GLY A 370 -11.40 10.41 21.95
N THR A 371 -12.30 9.44 22.14
CA THR A 371 -12.40 8.63 23.35
C THR A 371 -11.30 7.57 23.38
N SER A 372 -10.65 7.40 24.55
CA SER A 372 -9.83 6.21 24.84
C SER A 372 -10.59 5.28 25.82
N PRO A 373 -10.62 3.96 25.57
CA PRO A 373 -10.03 3.27 24.42
C PRO A 373 -10.80 3.48 23.10
N THR A 374 -10.13 3.29 21.97
CA THR A 374 -10.78 3.18 20.65
C THR A 374 -11.51 1.85 20.51
N ARG A 375 -12.45 1.73 19.56
CA ARG A 375 -13.12 0.44 19.32
C ARG A 375 -12.13 -0.61 18.85
N TYR A 376 -11.16 -0.23 18.03
CA TYR A 376 -10.08 -1.11 17.58
C TYR A 376 -9.24 -1.63 18.75
N GLN A 377 -8.88 -0.77 19.72
CA GLN A 377 -8.16 -1.20 20.92
C GLN A 377 -8.97 -2.20 21.75
N VAL A 378 -10.28 -1.95 21.93
CA VAL A 378 -11.19 -2.89 22.62
C VAL A 378 -11.28 -4.21 21.87
N TYR A 379 -11.42 -4.17 20.55
CA TYR A 379 -11.47 -5.36 19.70
C TYR A 379 -10.19 -6.20 19.76
N LYS A 380 -9.00 -5.56 19.75
CA LYS A 380 -7.72 -6.26 19.89
C LYS A 380 -7.55 -6.87 21.29
N TRP A 381 -8.08 -6.21 22.31
CA TRP A 381 -8.17 -6.77 23.66
C TRP A 381 -9.10 -7.99 23.71
N GLU A 382 -10.27 -7.92 23.07
CA GLU A 382 -11.18 -9.06 22.90
C GLU A 382 -10.52 -10.25 22.19
N LEU A 383 -9.77 -9.99 21.11
CA LEU A 383 -9.02 -11.03 20.40
C LEU A 383 -7.92 -11.66 21.26
N ALA A 384 -7.24 -10.89 22.10
CA ALA A 384 -6.22 -11.43 23.00
C ALA A 384 -6.83 -12.38 24.05
N MET A 385 -8.07 -12.12 24.49
CA MET A 385 -8.81 -13.05 25.35
C MET A 385 -9.25 -14.31 24.59
N LEU A 386 -9.80 -14.16 23.38
CA LEU A 386 -10.28 -15.29 22.56
C LEU A 386 -9.15 -16.21 22.09
N SER A 387 -7.98 -15.66 21.81
CA SER A 387 -6.78 -16.44 21.46
C SER A 387 -6.08 -17.08 22.67
N GLY A 388 -6.47 -16.73 23.89
CA GLY A 388 -5.81 -17.17 25.13
C GLY A 388 -4.47 -16.46 25.41
N ALA A 389 -4.15 -15.39 24.69
CA ALA A 389 -2.94 -14.60 24.91
C ALA A 389 -2.95 -13.83 26.24
N ILE A 390 -4.15 -13.54 26.78
CA ILE A 390 -4.36 -13.03 28.13
C ILE A 390 -5.49 -13.80 28.82
N ALA A 391 -5.52 -13.77 30.15
CA ALA A 391 -6.62 -14.33 30.91
C ALA A 391 -7.89 -13.47 30.75
N THR A 392 -9.04 -14.12 30.62
CA THR A 392 -10.35 -13.45 30.60
C THR A 392 -10.66 -12.89 32.00
N PRO A 393 -10.78 -11.55 32.16
CA PRO A 393 -11.12 -10.95 33.44
C PRO A 393 -12.60 -11.20 33.77
N ALA A 394 -12.93 -11.16 35.06
CA ALA A 394 -14.32 -11.25 35.50
C ALA A 394 -15.17 -10.15 34.84
N GLY A 395 -16.31 -10.55 34.27
CA GLY A 395 -17.21 -9.64 33.57
C GLY A 395 -16.99 -9.53 32.07
N ALA A 396 -15.84 -9.94 31.52
CA ALA A 396 -15.65 -9.93 30.07
C ALA A 396 -16.50 -11.01 29.38
N PHE A 397 -17.06 -10.67 28.20
CA PHE A 397 -18.00 -11.53 27.45
C PHE A 397 -19.14 -12.01 28.35
N SER A 398 -19.81 -11.05 29.01
CA SER A 398 -20.81 -11.26 30.08
C SER A 398 -21.51 -12.62 30.00
N ASP A 399 -21.51 -13.39 31.11
CA ASP A 399 -21.93 -14.80 31.27
C ASP A 399 -23.28 -15.24 30.67
N GLY A 400 -24.05 -14.32 30.08
CA GLY A 400 -25.17 -14.63 29.19
C GLY A 400 -24.77 -14.92 27.75
N GLN A 401 -23.50 -14.77 27.32
CA GLN A 401 -23.09 -15.04 25.92
C GLN A 401 -22.64 -16.49 25.66
N THR A 402 -22.70 -17.37 26.67
CA THR A 402 -22.13 -18.74 26.65
C THR A 402 -23.15 -19.89 26.52
N ALA A 403 -24.41 -19.66 26.11
CA ALA A 403 -25.37 -20.77 26.03
C ALA A 403 -25.46 -21.44 24.65
N VAL A 404 -25.35 -22.77 24.67
CA VAL A 404 -25.40 -23.74 23.56
C VAL A 404 -26.76 -23.74 22.80
N SER A 405 -27.74 -22.94 23.24
CA SER A 405 -28.94 -22.61 22.46
C SER A 405 -29.69 -21.40 23.07
N GLY A 406 -30.25 -20.55 22.21
CA GLY A 406 -31.03 -19.37 22.60
C GLY A 406 -30.27 -18.04 22.39
N SER A 407 -31.03 -17.01 22.06
CA SER A 407 -30.86 -15.54 22.03
C SER A 407 -29.54 -14.85 22.46
N HIS A 408 -28.36 -15.37 22.16
CA HIS A 408 -27.08 -14.79 22.59
C HIS A 408 -26.20 -14.34 21.42
N ASP A 409 -25.39 -13.31 21.64
CA ASP A 409 -24.36 -12.86 20.70
C ASP A 409 -23.10 -13.71 20.86
N TYR A 410 -22.48 -14.07 19.75
CA TYR A 410 -21.33 -14.97 19.74
C TYR A 410 -20.05 -14.19 19.44
N ALA A 411 -19.17 -14.09 20.43
CA ALA A 411 -17.83 -13.53 20.26
C ALA A 411 -16.90 -14.43 19.44
N ALA A 412 -17.37 -15.57 18.92
CA ALA A 412 -16.62 -16.49 18.07
C ALA A 412 -17.52 -17.11 16.98
N PRO A 413 -16.97 -17.46 15.80
CA PRO A 413 -17.72 -18.05 14.70
C PRO A 413 -18.53 -19.29 15.06
N GLN A 414 -19.76 -19.36 14.57
CA GLN A 414 -20.71 -20.48 14.70
C GLN A 414 -21.10 -21.11 13.36
N CYS A 415 -20.91 -20.42 12.25
CA CYS A 415 -21.53 -20.75 10.97
C CYS A 415 -20.57 -21.29 9.93
N ASN A 416 -19.39 -20.69 9.80
CA ASN A 416 -18.37 -21.27 8.95
C ASN A 416 -17.88 -22.58 9.53
N LYS A 417 -18.02 -23.68 8.78
CA LYS A 417 -17.65 -25.01 9.25
C LYS A 417 -16.16 -25.32 9.21
N LEU A 418 -15.37 -24.49 8.53
CA LEU A 418 -13.95 -24.70 8.32
C LEU A 418 -13.08 -23.86 9.27
N GLY A 419 -13.70 -23.02 10.10
CA GLY A 419 -13.05 -22.33 11.21
C GLY A 419 -13.10 -20.81 11.09
N SER A 420 -12.13 -20.16 11.73
CA SER A 420 -11.98 -18.70 11.77
C SER A 420 -10.58 -18.30 11.30
N GLN A 421 -10.41 -17.04 10.94
CA GLN A 421 -9.12 -16.51 10.55
C GLN A 421 -8.69 -15.37 11.47
N SER A 422 -7.47 -15.47 11.99
CA SER A 422 -6.84 -14.47 12.86
C SER A 422 -5.69 -13.71 12.19
N THR A 423 -5.17 -14.17 11.05
CA THR A 423 -4.05 -13.50 10.36
C THR A 423 -4.12 -13.72 8.84
N PRO A 424 -4.18 -12.66 8.02
CA PRO A 424 -4.55 -11.29 8.42
C PRO A 424 -5.94 -11.24 9.05
N ASP A 425 -6.20 -10.24 9.88
CA ASP A 425 -7.50 -10.08 10.53
C ASP A 425 -8.57 -9.68 9.51
N ARG A 426 -9.71 -10.37 9.52
CA ARG A 426 -10.79 -10.19 8.57
C ARG A 426 -11.62 -8.92 8.83
N ARG A 427 -11.56 -8.33 10.03
CA ARG A 427 -12.23 -7.07 10.37
C ARG A 427 -11.36 -5.84 10.15
N THR A 428 -10.12 -5.99 9.73
CA THR A 428 -9.27 -4.87 9.32
C THR A 428 -9.17 -4.87 7.79
N ILE A 429 -9.40 -3.72 7.16
CA ILE A 429 -9.31 -3.55 5.71
C ILE A 429 -8.52 -2.28 5.38
N SER A 430 -7.76 -2.30 4.29
CA SER A 430 -7.17 -1.08 3.73
C SER A 430 -8.02 -0.63 2.55
N VAL A 431 -8.26 0.67 2.46
CA VAL A 431 -9.13 1.27 1.46
C VAL A 431 -8.41 2.40 0.75
N VAL A 432 -8.67 2.52 -0.55
CA VAL A 432 -8.16 3.59 -1.40
C VAL A 432 -8.94 4.88 -1.15
N VAL A 433 -8.26 6.01 -1.03
CA VAL A 433 -8.88 7.33 -0.97
C VAL A 433 -8.58 8.11 -2.24
N ALA A 434 -9.60 8.76 -2.79
CA ALA A 434 -9.48 9.61 -3.98
C ALA A 434 -10.31 10.90 -3.84
N ASN A 435 -9.91 11.96 -4.54
CA ASN A 435 -10.66 13.21 -4.61
C ASN A 435 -11.76 13.11 -5.67
N CYS A 436 -12.91 12.52 -5.29
CA CYS A 436 -13.98 12.21 -6.22
C CYS A 436 -14.58 13.46 -6.89
N LYS A 437 -14.66 14.59 -6.17
CA LYS A 437 -15.22 15.82 -6.75
C LYS A 437 -14.24 16.47 -7.71
N ALA A 438 -12.94 16.48 -7.39
CA ALA A 438 -11.88 17.04 -8.22
C ALA A 438 -11.69 16.21 -9.50
N ASP A 439 -11.75 14.88 -9.39
CA ASP A 439 -11.71 13.96 -10.53
C ASP A 439 -13.05 13.86 -11.28
N ASN A 440 -14.09 14.58 -10.83
CA ASN A 440 -15.44 14.57 -11.39
C ASN A 440 -15.98 13.14 -11.58
N VAL A 441 -15.87 12.30 -10.54
CA VAL A 441 -16.21 10.88 -10.61
C VAL A 441 -17.71 10.67 -10.79
N HIS A 442 -18.08 9.92 -11.84
CA HIS A 442 -19.44 9.52 -12.13
C HIS A 442 -19.47 8.13 -12.79
N GLY A 443 -20.14 7.16 -12.15
CA GLY A 443 -20.23 5.80 -12.67
C GLY A 443 -18.85 5.13 -12.82
N SER A 444 -18.48 4.79 -14.07
CA SER A 444 -17.16 4.24 -14.41
C SER A 444 -16.22 5.40 -14.73
N SER A 445 -15.22 5.61 -13.91
CA SER A 445 -14.26 6.71 -14.04
C SER A 445 -12.87 6.24 -13.65
N THR A 446 -11.86 6.87 -14.24
CA THR A 446 -10.48 6.77 -13.75
C THR A 446 -10.31 7.72 -12.58
N VAL A 447 -9.83 7.22 -11.46
CA VAL A 447 -9.58 7.99 -10.25
C VAL A 447 -8.09 8.05 -9.93
N HIS A 448 -7.63 9.21 -9.44
CA HIS A 448 -6.29 9.38 -8.90
C HIS A 448 -6.30 9.07 -7.41
N ILE A 449 -5.46 8.12 -7.04
CA ILE A 449 -5.33 7.66 -5.67
C ILE A 449 -4.41 8.64 -4.93
N ILE A 450 -4.94 9.27 -3.89
CA ILE A 450 -4.20 10.27 -3.11
C ILE A 450 -3.60 9.70 -1.82
N SER A 451 -4.23 8.67 -1.25
CA SER A 451 -3.79 8.05 -0.01
C SER A 451 -4.48 6.69 0.19
N TYR A 452 -4.00 5.95 1.18
CA TYR A 452 -4.57 4.69 1.64
C TYR A 452 -4.82 4.76 3.15
N VAL A 453 -5.94 4.22 3.60
CA VAL A 453 -6.35 4.24 5.01
C VAL A 453 -6.75 2.86 5.49
N ASP A 454 -6.32 2.50 6.69
CA ASP A 454 -6.73 1.27 7.37
C ASP A 454 -7.97 1.52 8.21
N LEU A 455 -8.99 0.68 8.01
CA LEU A 455 -10.25 0.72 8.73
C LEU A 455 -10.48 -0.58 9.50
N PHE A 456 -10.91 -0.45 10.74
CA PHE A 456 -11.51 -1.51 11.53
C PHE A 456 -13.02 -1.53 11.33
N LEU A 457 -13.58 -2.66 10.92
CA LEU A 457 -15.02 -2.82 10.71
C LEU A 457 -15.73 -2.99 12.04
N THR A 458 -16.55 -2.03 12.41
CA THR A 458 -17.19 -1.93 13.73
C THR A 458 -18.49 -2.74 13.81
N ALA A 459 -19.18 -2.90 12.69
CA ALA A 459 -20.44 -3.63 12.60
C ALA A 459 -20.69 -4.22 11.19
N PRO A 460 -21.60 -5.19 11.05
CA PRO A 460 -22.04 -5.68 9.75
C PRO A 460 -22.59 -4.56 8.88
N ALA A 461 -22.37 -4.67 7.57
CA ALA A 461 -22.98 -3.76 6.61
C ALA A 461 -24.51 -3.94 6.59
N VAL A 462 -25.22 -2.80 6.54
CA VAL A 462 -26.69 -2.74 6.54
C VAL A 462 -27.13 -1.79 5.43
N ASN A 463 -28.05 -2.23 4.56
CA ASN A 463 -28.56 -1.42 3.44
C ASN A 463 -27.43 -0.83 2.58
N ASN A 464 -26.42 -1.65 2.26
CA ASN A 464 -25.18 -1.24 1.56
C ASN A 464 -24.36 -0.13 2.26
N THR A 465 -24.60 0.15 3.54
CA THR A 465 -23.75 1.06 4.32
C THR A 465 -22.71 0.24 5.08
N ILE A 466 -21.44 0.62 4.97
CA ILE A 466 -20.32 -0.02 5.68
C ILE A 466 -19.95 0.86 6.88
N TYR A 467 -19.69 0.24 8.03
CA TYR A 467 -19.33 0.91 9.27
C TYR A 467 -17.89 0.57 9.63
N GLY A 468 -17.05 1.60 9.73
CA GLY A 468 -15.65 1.45 10.10
C GLY A 468 -15.21 2.46 11.16
N GLU A 469 -14.07 2.20 11.77
CA GLU A 469 -13.27 3.13 12.56
C GLU A 469 -11.89 3.22 11.93
N VAL A 470 -11.34 4.42 11.80
CA VAL A 470 -9.99 4.60 11.26
C VAL A 470 -8.95 4.10 12.25
N ILE A 471 -8.06 3.24 11.78
CA ILE A 471 -6.89 2.76 12.54
C ILE A 471 -5.71 3.70 12.31
N GLY A 472 -5.53 4.18 11.08
CA GLY A 472 -4.46 5.10 10.67
C GLY A 472 -4.20 5.03 9.17
N ALA A 473 -3.16 5.72 8.71
CA ALA A 473 -2.68 5.61 7.34
C ALA A 473 -2.10 4.22 7.05
N THR A 474 -2.35 3.67 5.85
CA THR A 474 -1.81 2.35 5.49
C THR A 474 -0.29 2.42 5.29
N THR A 475 0.42 1.56 6.02
CA THR A 475 1.88 1.37 5.96
C THR A 475 2.23 -0.05 5.49
N ASP A 476 3.51 -0.33 5.32
CA ASP A 476 4.07 -1.66 5.01
C ASP A 476 3.95 -2.67 6.17
N VAL A 477 3.77 -2.17 7.40
CA VAL A 477 3.48 -2.94 8.61
C VAL A 477 2.02 -2.82 9.05
N SER A 478 1.12 -2.56 8.08
CA SER A 478 -0.32 -2.34 8.30
C SER A 478 -0.96 -3.40 9.20
N SER A 479 -1.92 -2.95 9.99
CA SER A 479 -2.78 -3.80 10.82
C SER A 479 -3.61 -4.82 10.03
N VAL A 480 -3.71 -4.63 8.71
CA VAL A 480 -4.44 -5.46 7.75
C VAL A 480 -3.58 -6.64 7.25
N GLY A 481 -2.26 -6.63 7.48
CA GLY A 481 -1.34 -7.72 7.14
C GLY A 481 -0.03 -7.25 6.53
N ALA A 482 1.00 -8.11 6.61
CA ALA A 482 2.24 -7.93 5.87
C ALA A 482 1.95 -8.02 4.35
N GLU A 483 2.61 -7.19 3.54
CA GLU A 483 2.48 -7.09 2.07
C GLU A 483 1.26 -6.33 1.53
N THR A 484 0.47 -5.65 2.39
CA THR A 484 -0.67 -4.86 1.91
C THR A 484 -0.24 -3.66 1.08
N LYS A 485 0.84 -2.98 1.46
CA LYS A 485 1.43 -1.86 0.71
C LYS A 485 2.74 -2.31 0.05
N LEU A 486 2.79 -2.20 -1.27
CA LEU A 486 3.98 -2.46 -2.06
C LEU A 486 4.58 -1.14 -2.55
N TYR A 487 5.91 -1.11 -2.51
CA TYR A 487 6.71 -0.03 -3.06
C TYR A 487 7.36 -0.51 -4.35
N SER A 488 7.26 0.31 -5.39
CA SER A 488 7.87 0.06 -6.68
C SER A 488 8.79 1.22 -7.01
N VAL A 489 9.98 0.87 -7.50
CA VAL A 489 10.89 1.85 -8.08
C VAL A 489 11.08 1.45 -9.53
N ARG A 490 10.90 2.39 -10.45
CA ARG A 490 10.97 2.13 -11.89
C ARG A 490 11.93 3.13 -12.54
N LEU A 491 12.78 2.62 -13.42
CA LEU A 491 13.55 3.43 -14.37
C LEU A 491 12.66 3.83 -15.55
N TYR A 492 12.85 5.06 -16.01
CA TYR A 492 12.15 5.66 -17.13
C TYR A 492 13.18 6.13 -18.14
N ASP A 493 13.11 5.57 -19.35
CA ASP A 493 13.87 6.00 -20.51
C ASP A 493 13.42 7.39 -20.99
#